data_AF-A0A1G7MZA4-F1
#
_entry.id   AF-A0A1G7MZA4-F1
#
_cell.length_a   1.000
_cell.length_b   1.000
_cell.length_c   1.000
_cell.angle_alpha   90.00
_cell.angle_beta   90.00
_cell.angle_gamma   90.00
#
_symmetry.space_group_name_H-M   'P 1'
#
loop_
_entity.id
_entity.type
_entity.pdbx_description
1 polymer ?
#
loop_
_entity_poly.entity_id
_entity_poly.type
_entity_poly.pdbx_seq_one_letter_code
_entity_poly.pdbx_strand_id
1 'polypeptide(L)'
;MSGYQANAGEMMSSATTIQGIATEIENHKAKITASAVSEKDFGRAHTAGGAKYKAGLPKVAEAIGAYSAAMKGLSDKLRESANGYEWTDEANAVKFDKQGR
;
A
#
# COMPACT_ATOMS: atom_id res chain seq x y z
N MET A 1 -11.15 8.45 -28.54
CA MET A 1 -10.89 8.88 -27.15
C MET A 1 -9.58 8.25 -26.69
N SER A 2 -8.45 8.84 -27.05
CA SER A 2 -7.11 8.34 -26.72
C SER A 2 -6.35 9.48 -26.05
N GLY A 3 -5.73 9.19 -24.90
CA GLY A 3 -4.75 10.07 -24.27
C GLY A 3 -4.84 10.17 -22.75
N TYR A 4 -6.03 10.41 -22.17
CA TYR A 4 -6.11 10.94 -20.78
C TYR A 4 -7.08 10.23 -19.83
N GLN A 5 -8.34 9.96 -20.22
CA GLN A 5 -9.24 9.12 -19.40
C GLN A 5 -8.70 7.70 -19.21
N ALA A 6 -8.02 7.16 -20.23
CA ALA A 6 -7.30 5.90 -20.11
C ALA A 6 -6.21 5.98 -19.02
N ASN A 7 -5.43 7.06 -18.97
CA ASN A 7 -4.36 7.24 -17.99
C ASN A 7 -4.91 7.44 -16.57
N ALA A 8 -6.00 8.19 -16.39
CA ALA A 8 -6.65 8.35 -15.08
C ALA A 8 -7.28 7.03 -14.59
N GLY A 9 -7.92 6.28 -15.48
CA GLY A 9 -8.43 4.93 -15.18
C GLY A 9 -7.32 3.94 -14.83
N GLU A 10 -6.19 3.98 -15.54
CA GLU A 10 -5.01 3.16 -15.25
C GLU A 10 -4.34 3.53 -13.92
N MET A 11 -4.28 4.83 -13.59
CA MET A 11 -3.80 5.31 -12.28
C MET A 11 -4.69 4.81 -11.15
N MET A 12 -6.01 4.89 -11.29
CA MET A 12 -6.98 4.40 -10.30
C MET A 12 -6.92 2.87 -10.15
N SER A 13 -6.78 2.14 -11.25
CA SER A 13 -6.59 0.69 -11.26
C SER A 13 -5.30 0.31 -10.53
N SER A 14 -4.18 0.94 -10.88
CA SER A 14 -2.87 0.71 -10.25
C SER A 14 -2.90 1.05 -8.76
N ALA A 15 -3.51 2.17 -8.38
CA ALA A 15 -3.68 2.55 -6.98
C ALA A 15 -4.44 1.46 -6.20
N THR A 16 -5.52 0.93 -6.77
CA THR A 16 -6.32 -0.13 -6.14
C THR A 16 -5.51 -1.41 -5.96
N THR A 17 -4.75 -1.83 -6.99
CA THR A 17 -3.86 -3.00 -6.89
C THR A 17 -2.78 -2.80 -5.83
N ILE A 18 -2.11 -1.64 -5.82
CA ILE A 18 -1.06 -1.32 -4.84
C ILE A 18 -1.63 -1.33 -3.41
N GLN A 19 -2.82 -0.76 -3.20
CA GLN A 19 -3.51 -0.76 -1.91
C GLN A 19 -3.81 -2.19 -1.44
N GLY A 20 -4.26 -3.06 -2.35
CA GLY A 20 -4.53 -4.47 -2.08
C GLY A 20 -3.28 -5.20 -1.61
N ILE A 21 -2.18 -5.09 -2.36
CA ILE A 21 -0.89 -5.70 -2.01
C ILE A 21 -0.38 -5.16 -0.66
N ALA A 22 -0.45 -3.85 -0.43
CA ALA A 22 -0.03 -3.25 0.84
C ALA A 22 -0.84 -3.80 2.03
N THR A 23 -2.12 -4.09 1.82
CA THR A 23 -3.01 -4.71 2.82
C THR A 23 -2.65 -6.18 3.06
N GLU A 24 -2.37 -6.95 2.00
CA GLU A 24 -1.90 -8.34 2.14
C GLU A 24 -0.58 -8.42 2.90
N ILE A 25 0.36 -7.52 2.61
CA ILE A 25 1.64 -7.40 3.31
C ILE A 25 1.42 -7.13 4.81
N GLU A 26 0.51 -6.22 5.17
CA GLU A 26 0.12 -5.98 6.56
C GLU A 26 -0.51 -7.20 7.23
N ASN A 27 -1.35 -7.94 6.51
CA ASN A 27 -1.94 -9.18 7.03
C ASN A 27 -0.87 -10.26 7.28
N HIS A 28 0.12 -10.39 6.40
CA HIS A 28 1.24 -11.30 6.61
C HIS A 28 2.15 -10.87 7.76
N LYS A 29 2.42 -9.56 7.88
CA LYS A 29 3.10 -8.99 9.05
C LYS A 29 2.38 -9.39 10.34
N ALA A 30 1.08 -9.15 10.41
CA ALA A 30 0.25 -9.46 11.57
C ALA A 30 0.31 -10.95 11.93
N LYS A 31 0.23 -11.85 10.93
CA LYS A 31 0.36 -13.31 11.14
C LYS A 31 1.72 -13.71 11.71
N ILE A 32 2.80 -13.11 11.21
CA ILE A 32 4.16 -13.40 11.66
C ILE A 32 4.38 -12.89 13.09
N THR A 33 3.88 -11.68 13.41
CA THR A 33 3.99 -11.11 14.76
C THR A 33 3.04 -11.75 15.77
N ALA A 34 1.89 -12.24 15.31
CA ALA A 34 0.92 -12.95 16.15
C ALA A 34 1.28 -14.42 16.38
N SER A 35 2.24 -14.96 15.62
CA SER A 35 2.76 -16.31 15.84
C SER A 35 3.41 -16.36 17.23
N ALA A 36 2.65 -16.84 18.21
CA ALA A 36 2.99 -16.87 19.62
C ALA A 36 4.02 -17.96 19.96
N VAL A 37 5.00 -18.17 19.08
CA VAL A 37 6.07 -19.15 19.30
C VAL A 37 6.98 -18.63 20.41
N SER A 38 6.96 -19.30 21.55
CA SER A 38 7.86 -19.09 22.66
C SER A 38 9.22 -19.74 22.41
N GLU A 39 10.28 -19.28 23.08
CA GLU A 39 11.61 -19.89 22.95
C GLU A 39 11.61 -21.38 23.36
N LYS A 40 10.64 -21.78 24.20
CA LYS A 40 10.44 -23.15 24.66
C LYS A 40 9.88 -24.05 23.57
N ASP A 41 9.15 -23.50 22.59
CA ASP A 41 8.57 -24.26 21.48
C ASP A 41 9.63 -24.73 20.48
N PHE A 42 10.82 -24.13 20.51
CA PHE A 42 11.99 -24.61 19.76
C PHE A 42 12.69 -25.79 20.44
N GLY A 43 12.25 -26.18 21.65
CA GLY A 43 12.86 -27.25 22.43
C GLY A 43 14.07 -26.79 23.25
N ARG A 44 14.37 -27.56 24.31
CA ARG A 44 15.41 -27.24 25.31
C ARG A 44 16.82 -27.12 24.72
N ALA A 45 17.10 -27.83 23.62
CA ALA A 45 18.39 -27.81 22.93
C ALA A 45 18.55 -26.62 21.97
N HIS A 46 17.45 -25.95 21.57
CA HIS A 46 17.47 -24.88 20.56
C HIS A 46 16.92 -23.55 21.10
N THR A 47 16.86 -23.38 22.41
CA THR A 47 16.36 -22.15 23.06
C THR A 47 17.14 -20.90 22.62
N ALA A 48 18.46 -21.04 22.40
CA ALA A 48 19.29 -19.96 21.83
C ALA A 48 18.89 -19.57 20.40
N GLY A 49 18.41 -20.52 19.59
CA GLY A 49 17.84 -20.27 18.27
C GLY A 49 16.48 -19.59 18.35
N GLY A 50 15.62 -20.07 19.26
CA GLY A 50 14.31 -19.47 19.54
C GLY A 50 14.40 -18.01 20.01
N ALA A 51 15.38 -17.69 20.86
CA ALA A 51 15.63 -16.32 21.30
C ALA A 51 16.03 -15.39 20.15
N LYS A 52 16.89 -15.86 19.23
CA LYS A 52 17.28 -15.11 18.02
C LYS A 52 16.08 -14.90 17.08
N TYR A 53 15.26 -15.92 16.89
CA TYR A 53 14.03 -15.83 16.11
C TYR A 53 13.09 -14.74 16.69
N LYS A 54 12.82 -14.81 17.99
CA LYS A 54 12.00 -13.80 18.69
C LYS A 54 12.55 -12.39 18.59
N ALA A 55 13.86 -12.21 18.77
CA ALA A 55 14.50 -10.91 18.65
C ALA A 55 14.46 -10.35 17.21
N GLY A 56 14.37 -11.21 16.19
CA GLY A 56 14.26 -10.82 14.79
C GLY A 56 12.85 -10.39 14.38
N LEU A 57 11.79 -10.97 14.97
CA LEU A 57 10.40 -10.70 14.58
C LEU A 57 10.02 -9.21 14.61
N PRO A 58 10.34 -8.42 15.65
CA PRO A 58 10.03 -6.98 15.66
C PRO A 58 10.71 -6.20 14.53
N LYS A 59 11.97 -6.53 14.22
CA LYS A 59 12.74 -5.86 13.17
C LYS A 59 12.17 -6.13 11.78
N VAL A 60 11.77 -7.38 11.53
CA VAL A 60 11.10 -7.77 10.30
C VAL A 60 9.73 -7.09 10.21
N ALA A 61 8.97 -7.04 11.30
CA ALA A 61 7.68 -6.38 11.34
C ALA A 61 7.78 -4.88 11.07
N GLU A 62 8.78 -4.21 11.64
CA GLU A 62 9.07 -2.79 11.40
C GLU A 62 9.36 -2.53 9.92
N ALA A 63 10.28 -3.29 9.32
CA ALA A 63 10.63 -3.15 7.91
C ALA A 63 9.42 -3.39 6.98
N ILE A 64 8.63 -4.43 7.26
CA ILE A 64 7.41 -4.74 6.50
C ILE A 64 6.37 -3.61 6.65
N GLY A 65 6.20 -3.08 7.86
CA GLY A 65 5.28 -1.97 8.12
C GLY A 65 5.67 -0.69 7.38
N ALA A 66 6.96 -0.35 7.38
CA ALA A 66 7.47 0.80 6.63
C ALA A 66 7.24 0.64 5.12
N TYR A 67 7.47 -0.56 4.58
CA TYR A 67 7.24 -0.85 3.17
C TYR A 67 5.75 -0.76 2.79
N SER A 68 4.85 -1.36 3.59
CA SER A 68 3.40 -1.24 3.36
C SER A 68 2.91 0.21 3.43
N ALA A 69 3.42 1.00 4.38
CA ALA A 69 3.10 2.42 4.48
C ALA A 69 3.54 3.21 3.25
N ALA A 70 4.74 2.94 2.73
CA ALA A 70 5.22 3.56 1.49
C ALA A 70 4.35 3.20 0.27
N MET A 71 3.91 1.94 0.18
CA MET A 71 2.99 1.50 -0.89
C MET A 71 1.63 2.19 -0.79
N LYS A 72 1.05 2.30 0.40
CA LYS A 72 -0.20 3.06 0.61
C LYS A 72 -0.04 4.52 0.22
N GLY A 73 1.06 5.16 0.64
CA GLY A 73 1.35 6.54 0.25
C GLY A 73 1.51 6.74 -1.26
N LEU A 74 2.00 5.74 -2.00
CA LEU A 74 2.01 5.78 -3.47
C LEU A 74 0.59 5.64 -4.04
N SER A 75 -0.22 4.72 -3.50
CA SER A 75 -1.62 4.55 -3.91
C SER A 75 -2.43 5.83 -3.70
N ASP A 76 -2.29 6.47 -2.54
CA ASP A 76 -2.98 7.72 -2.22
C ASP A 76 -2.60 8.84 -3.21
N LYS A 77 -1.30 8.99 -3.53
CA LYS A 77 -0.83 9.96 -4.53
C LYS A 77 -1.37 9.68 -5.94
N LEU A 78 -1.49 8.41 -6.32
CA LEU A 78 -2.07 8.03 -7.62
C LEU A 78 -3.56 8.36 -7.69
N ARG A 79 -4.30 8.16 -6.59
CA ARG A 79 -5.72 8.55 -6.48
C ARG A 79 -5.89 10.06 -6.52
N GLU A 80 -5.08 10.79 -5.76
CA GLU A 80 -5.06 12.26 -5.78
C GLU A 80 -4.76 12.78 -7.18
N SER A 81 -3.77 12.21 -7.86
CA SER A 81 -3.45 12.56 -9.24
C SER A 81 -4.66 12.31 -10.17
N ALA A 82 -5.30 11.15 -10.08
CA ALA A 82 -6.46 10.82 -10.91
C ALA A 82 -7.65 11.76 -10.65
N ASN A 83 -7.95 12.07 -9.39
CA ASN A 83 -9.06 12.97 -9.03
C ASN A 83 -8.75 14.44 -9.38
N GLY A 84 -7.49 14.87 -9.27
CA GLY A 84 -7.06 16.20 -9.69
C GLY A 84 -7.30 16.45 -11.18
N TYR A 85 -7.18 15.41 -12.00
CA TYR A 85 -7.52 15.48 -13.43
C TYR A 85 -9.02 15.70 -13.66
N GLU A 86 -9.90 14.97 -12.96
CA GLU A 86 -11.36 15.14 -13.09
C GLU A 86 -11.78 16.60 -12.80
N TRP A 87 -11.24 17.21 -11.75
CA TRP A 87 -11.53 18.61 -11.42
C TRP A 87 -11.05 19.61 -12.49
N THR A 88 -9.85 19.38 -13.07
CA THR A 88 -9.35 20.25 -14.15
C THR A 88 -10.13 20.11 -15.44
N ASP A 89 -10.64 18.92 -15.77
CA ASP A 89 -11.47 18.71 -16.96
C ASP A 89 -12.87 19.31 -16.79
N GLU A 90 -13.52 19.15 -15.64
CA GLU A 90 -14.79 19.83 -15.36
C GLU A 90 -14.64 21.36 -15.40
N ALA A 91 -13.58 21.90 -14.79
CA ALA A 91 -13.31 23.33 -14.79
C ALA A 91 -13.02 23.87 -16.20
N ASN A 92 -12.33 23.10 -17.04
CA ASN A 92 -12.07 23.47 -18.43
C ASN A 92 -13.34 23.35 -19.29
N ALA A 93 -14.13 22.29 -19.14
CA ALA A 93 -15.39 22.11 -19.86
C ALA A 93 -16.37 23.27 -19.59
N VAL A 94 -16.50 23.69 -18.33
CA VAL A 94 -17.32 24.84 -17.93
C VAL A 94 -16.79 26.17 -18.51
N LYS A 95 -15.47 26.32 -18.69
CA LYS A 95 -14.89 27.51 -19.34
C LYS A 95 -15.13 27.53 -20.85
N PHE A 96 -15.03 26.38 -21.51
CA PHE A 96 -15.34 26.27 -22.95
C PHE A 96 -16.81 26.57 -23.24
N ASP A 97 -17.74 26.07 -22.42
CA ASP A 97 -19.17 26.35 -22.57
C ASP A 97 -19.50 27.84 -22.39
N LYS A 98 -18.75 28.56 -21.54
CA LYS A 98 -18.90 30.02 -21.35
C LYS A 98 -18.23 30.88 -22.41
N GLN A 99 -17.25 30.37 -23.17
CA GLN A 99 -16.59 31.10 -24.26
C GLN A 99 -17.20 30.82 -25.64
N GLY A 100 -18.12 29.85 -25.74
CA GLY A 100 -18.80 29.44 -26.97
C GLY A 100 -20.16 30.10 -27.24
N ARG A 101 -20.49 31.23 -26.61
CA ARG A 101 -21.70 32.03 -26.90
C ARG A 101 -21.37 33.49 -27.12
#